data_AF-A0A523E5P5-F1
#
_entry.id   AF-A0A523E5P5-F1
#
_cell.length_a   1.000
_cell.length_b   1.000
_cell.length_c   1.000
_cell.angle_alpha   90.00
_cell.angle_beta   90.00
_cell.angle_gamma   90.00
#
_symmetry.space_group_name_H-M   'P 1'
#
loop_
_entity.id
_entity.type
_entity.pdbx_description
1 polymer ?
#
loop_
_entity_poly.entity_id
_entity_poly.type
_entity_poly.pdbx_seq_one_letter_code
_entity_poly.pdbx_strand_id
1 'polypeptide(L)' 'MDYRVSLTESAKEDIAHFEASYQRIIVAGIMSHLRVDAEVSTRRRKQLRRNPVAPWELRIERFRIFYSAEGT' A
#
# COMPACT_ATOMS: atom_id res chain seq x y z
N MET A 1 3.75 -14.79 -5.79
CA MET A 1 4.37 -15.01 -4.45
C MET A 1 3.43 -14.44 -3.40
N ASP A 2 3.23 -15.12 -2.27
CA ASP A 2 2.31 -14.66 -1.20
C ASP A 2 3.06 -13.77 -0.19
N TYR A 3 2.51 -12.61 0.12
CA TYR A 3 3.12 -11.61 1.01
C TYR A 3 2.25 -11.40 2.24
N ARG A 4 2.91 -11.29 3.40
CA ARG A 4 2.26 -10.83 4.63
C ARG A 4 2.25 -9.30 4.65
N VAL A 5 1.07 -8.73 4.83
CA VAL A 5 0.90 -7.28 4.95
C VAL A 5 0.86 -6.88 6.43
N SER A 6 1.68 -5.89 6.79
CA SER A 6 1.63 -5.21 8.09
C SER A 6 1.55 -3.70 7.89
N LEU A 7 0.82 -3.02 8.78
CA LEU A 7 0.73 -1.56 8.79
C LEU A 7 1.69 -1.00 9.85
N THR A 8 2.46 0.03 9.50
CA THR A 8 3.22 0.82 10.48
C THR A 8 2.27 1.60 11.37
N GLU A 9 2.73 2.05 12.53
CA GLU A 9 1.90 2.91 13.40
C GLU A 9 1.50 4.21 12.70
N SER A 10 2.42 4.85 11.98
CA SER A 10 2.10 6.03 11.17
C SER A 10 1.02 5.76 10.11
N ALA A 11 1.04 4.59 9.46
CA ALA A 11 0.02 4.23 8.48
C ALA A 11 -1.35 3.99 9.14
N LYS A 12 -1.38 3.44 10.37
CA LYS A 12 -2.62 3.29 11.13
C LYS A 12 -3.19 4.66 11.51
N GLU A 13 -2.34 5.58 11.95
CA GLU A 13 -2.72 6.96 12.23
C GLU A 13 -3.26 7.64 10.97
N ASP A 14 -2.55 7.58 9.85
CA ASP A 14 -3.00 8.13 8.56
C ASP A 14 -4.38 7.59 8.15
N ILE A 15 -4.59 6.29 8.28
CA ILE A 15 -5.88 5.65 7.97
C ILE A 15 -6.98 6.17 8.92
N ALA A 16 -6.69 6.31 10.21
CA ALA A 16 -7.66 6.76 11.21
C ALA A 16 -8.18 8.19 10.97
N HIS A 17 -7.44 9.03 10.24
CA HIS A 17 -7.88 10.38 9.86
C HIS A 17 -9.01 10.40 8.82
N PHE A 18 -9.27 9.29 8.14
CA PHE A 18 -10.34 9.20 7.15
C PHE A 18 -11.66 8.69 7.75
N GLU A 19 -12.77 9.03 7.10
CA GLU A 19 -14.08 8.45 7.40
C GLU A 19 -14.07 6.92 7.27
N ALA A 20 -14.91 6.24 8.06
CA ALA A 20 -14.94 4.77 8.14
C ALA A 20 -15.16 4.08 6.78
N SER A 21 -15.88 4.70 5.86
CA SER A 21 -16.05 4.18 4.48
C SER A 21 -14.74 4.15 3.71
N TYR A 22 -13.92 5.21 3.80
CA TYR A 22 -12.61 5.28 3.17
C TYR A 22 -11.59 4.39 3.84
N GLN A 23 -11.62 4.27 5.18
CA GLN A 23 -10.78 3.30 5.89
C GLN A 23 -10.97 1.89 5.33
N ARG A 24 -12.23 1.46 5.14
CA ARG A 24 -12.54 0.14 4.55
C ARG A 24 -12.01 0.01 3.12
N ILE A 25 -12.18 1.03 2.28
CA ILE A 25 -11.68 1.03 0.89
C ILE A 25 -10.15 0.88 0.86
N ILE A 26 -9.45 1.65 1.70
CA ILE A 26 -7.98 1.63 1.79
C ILE A 26 -7.51 0.24 2.25
N VAL A 27 -8.01 -0.26 3.38
CA VAL A 27 -7.57 -1.54 3.95
C VAL A 27 -7.90 -2.71 3.02
N ALA A 28 -9.11 -2.75 2.45
CA ALA A 28 -9.50 -3.80 1.52
C ALA A 28 -8.64 -3.80 0.25
N GLY A 29 -8.36 -2.62 -0.32
CA GLY A 29 -7.53 -2.52 -1.51
C GLY A 29 -6.06 -2.84 -1.25
N ILE A 30 -5.52 -2.49 -0.07
CA ILE A 30 -4.17 -2.92 0.36
C ILE A 30 -4.10 -4.44 0.36
N MET A 31 -5.04 -5.11 1.04
CA MET A 31 -5.05 -6.56 1.16
C MET A 31 -5.25 -7.25 -0.20
N SER A 32 -6.07 -6.68 -1.06
CA SER A 32 -6.37 -7.25 -2.38
C SER A 32 -5.20 -7.13 -3.35
N HIS A 33 -4.39 -6.07 -3.25
CA HIS A 33 -3.34 -5.78 -4.22
C HIS A 33 -1.93 -6.15 -3.74
N LEU A 34 -1.66 -6.19 -2.43
CA LEU A 34 -0.31 -6.45 -1.91
C LEU A 34 -0.07 -7.88 -1.43
N ARG A 35 -1.10 -8.71 -1.26
CA ARG A 35 -0.90 -10.12 -0.91
C ARG A 35 -0.22 -10.93 -2.01
N VAL A 36 -0.44 -10.57 -3.27
CA VAL A 36 0.12 -11.29 -4.41
C VAL A 36 0.94 -10.34 -5.28
N ASP A 37 2.19 -10.74 -5.50
CA ASP A 37 3.13 -10.09 -6.42
C ASP A 37 3.36 -8.60 -6.09
N ALA A 38 3.59 -8.30 -4.81
CA ALA A 38 3.77 -6.94 -4.27
C ALA A 38 4.88 -6.12 -4.95
N GLU A 39 5.83 -6.79 -5.62
CA GLU A 39 6.97 -6.19 -6.29
C GLU A 39 6.85 -6.18 -7.82
N VAL A 40 5.70 -6.60 -8.37
CA VAL A 40 5.45 -6.59 -9.81
C VAL A 40 4.72 -5.32 -10.20
N SER A 41 5.36 -4.46 -11.00
CA SER A 41 4.74 -3.22 -11.47
C SER A 41 3.45 -3.48 -12.26
N THR A 42 2.42 -2.68 -12.02
CA THR A 42 1.13 -2.71 -12.72
C THR A 42 0.64 -1.29 -13.00
N ARG A 43 -0.51 -1.12 -13.68
CA ARG A 43 -1.13 0.21 -13.85
C ARG A 43 -1.42 0.94 -12.53
N ARG A 44 -1.61 0.19 -11.43
CA ARG A 44 -1.91 0.75 -10.09
C ARG A 44 -0.70 0.80 -9.18
N ARG A 45 0.40 0.12 -9.53
CA ARG A 45 1.55 -0.08 -8.66
C ARG A 45 2.83 0.23 -9.42
N LYS A 46 3.61 1.17 -8.90
CA LYS A 46 4.87 1.57 -9.54
C LYS A 46 5.99 1.67 -8.51
N GLN A 47 7.18 1.29 -8.93
CA GLN A 47 8.40 1.57 -8.18
C GLN A 47 8.77 3.03 -8.38
N LEU A 48 9.04 3.72 -7.28
CA LEU A 48 9.43 5.12 -7.26
C LEU A 48 10.95 5.23 -7.33
N ARG A 49 11.44 6.15 -8.17
CA ARG A 49 12.86 6.49 -8.18
C ARG A 49 13.17 7.38 -6.97
N ARG A 50 13.98 6.89 -6.02
CA ARG A 50 14.47 7.63 -4.84
C ARG A 50 13.35 8.39 -4.11
N ASN A 51 12.58 7.67 -3.30
CA ASN A 51 11.55 8.26 -2.45
C ASN A 51 11.92 8.04 -0.96
N PRO A 52 11.88 9.08 -0.11
CA PRO A 52 12.28 8.98 1.30
C PRO A 52 11.24 8.30 2.20
N VAL A 53 10.00 8.13 1.73
CA VAL A 53 8.93 7.47 2.47
C VAL A 53 8.94 5.97 2.21
N ALA A 54 8.84 5.56 0.95
CA ALA A 54 8.89 4.16 0.57
C ALA A 54 9.21 3.97 -0.92
N PRO A 55 9.82 2.84 -1.32
CA PRO A 55 10.21 2.59 -2.71
C PRO A 55 9.05 2.30 -3.65
N TRP A 56 7.84 1.97 -3.15
CA TRP A 56 6.68 1.66 -3.96
C TRP A 56 5.48 2.56 -3.67
N GLU A 57 4.70 2.85 -4.72
CA GLU A 57 3.37 3.46 -4.62
C GLU A 57 2.31 2.50 -5.16
N LEU A 58 1.28 2.23 -4.37
CA LEU A 58 0.03 1.62 -4.80
C LEU A 58 -1.08 2.67 -4.82
N ARG A 59 -1.78 2.78 -5.95
CA ARG A 59 -2.93 3.65 -6.13
C ARG A 59 -4.24 2.89 -5.98
N ILE A 60 -5.05 3.30 -5.00
CA ILE A 60 -6.41 2.81 -4.76
C ILE A 60 -7.34 4.01 -4.88
N GLU A 61 -8.10 4.09 -5.98
CA GLU A 61 -8.93 5.26 -6.31
C GLU A 61 -8.14 6.58 -6.25
N ARG A 62 -8.45 7.42 -5.24
CA ARG A 62 -7.80 8.70 -4.94
C ARG A 62 -6.64 8.59 -3.95
N PHE A 63 -6.48 7.44 -3.28
CA PHE A 63 -5.49 7.22 -2.24
C PHE A 63 -4.19 6.68 -2.83
N ARG A 64 -3.08 7.13 -2.25
CA ARG A 64 -1.73 6.65 -2.56
C ARG A 64 -1.14 6.02 -1.31
N ILE A 65 -0.79 4.75 -1.44
CA ILE A 65 -0.27 3.93 -0.35
C ILE A 65 1.20 3.73 -0.66
N PHE A 66 2.07 4.22 0.22
CA PHE A 66 3.51 4.03 0.14
C PHE A 66 3.90 2.82 0.97
N TYR A 67 4.67 1.90 0.39
CA TYR A 67 5.08 0.69 1.07
C TYR A 67 6.46 0.21 0.61
N SER A 68 7.11 -0.56 1.47
CA SER A 68 8.24 -1.42 1.13
C SER A 68 7.75 -2.87 1.09
N ALA A 69 8.38 -3.67 0.25
CA ALA A 69 8.24 -5.12 0.28
C ALA A 69 9.65 -5.69 0.42
N GLU A 70 9.75 -6.75 1.20
CA GLU A 70 10.98 -7.52 1.38
C GLU A 70 10.64 -8.94 0.94
N GLY A 71 10.83 -9.22 -0.34
CA GLY A 71 10.80 -10.55 -0.95
C GLY A 71 12.21 -10.95 -1.34
N THR A 72 12.52 -12.25 -1.25
CA THR A 72 13.88 -12.83 -1.36
C THR A 72 14.62 -12.46 -2.64
#